data_AF-A0A1M2Z8N8-F1
#
_entry.id   AF-A0A1M2Z8N8-F1
#
_cell.length_a   1.000
_cell.length_b   1.000
_cell.length_c   1.000
_cell.angle_alpha   90.00
_cell.angle_beta   90.00
_cell.angle_gamma   90.00
#
_symmetry.space_group_name_H-M   'P 1'
#
loop_
_entity.id
_entity.type
_entity.pdbx_description
1 polymer ?
#
loop_
_entity_poly.entity_id
_entity_poly.type
_entity_poly.pdbx_seq_one_letter_code
_entity_poly.pdbx_strand_id
1 'polypeptide(L)'
;MQYELHYLARSMFLNHSDSMEYYRIYKRTVEKAKWSAELSSIIDELKKRRKTNAWHYHFSYDLANIYIEEEMWGELFIEVKDANDISVTSRYAKYLQDGFSSQLIDIYRDSIVKYAQRTGRNIYEDTKKYLKEMSKLKNGLFAAKALKEELLNTYKNRPAMKEILAPLFR
;
A
#
# COMPACT_ATOMS: atom_id res chain seq x y z
N MET A 1 32.02 -18.65 8.23
CA MET A 1 31.23 -17.78 9.13
C MET A 1 30.40 -16.76 8.36
N GLN A 2 30.95 -15.95 7.44
CA GLN A 2 30.18 -14.99 6.65
C GLN A 2 29.20 -15.64 5.66
N TYR A 3 29.57 -16.79 5.08
CA TYR A 3 28.70 -17.60 4.20
C TYR A 3 27.49 -18.20 4.94
N GLU A 4 27.69 -18.72 6.16
CA GLU A 4 26.63 -19.25 7.02
C GLU A 4 25.62 -18.15 7.41
N LEU A 5 26.12 -16.95 7.75
CA LEU A 5 25.27 -15.82 8.09
C LEU A 5 24.43 -15.34 6.90
N HIS A 6 25.02 -15.31 5.70
CA HIS A 6 24.32 -14.95 4.47
C HIS A 6 23.12 -15.87 4.21
N TYR A 7 23.37 -17.19 4.20
CA TYR A 7 22.33 -18.19 3.93
C TYR A 7 21.24 -18.18 5.01
N LEU A 8 21.64 -18.10 6.29
CA LEU A 8 20.70 -18.04 7.40
C LEU A 8 19.83 -16.78 7.33
N ALA A 9 20.41 -15.60 7.12
CA ALA A 9 19.65 -14.36 7.02
C ALA A 9 18.67 -14.37 5.84
N ARG A 10 19.11 -14.87 4.67
CA ARG A 10 18.25 -15.05 3.50
C ARG A 10 17.06 -15.97 3.81
N SER A 11 17.34 -17.13 4.39
CA SER A 11 16.34 -18.13 4.76
C SER A 11 15.35 -17.59 5.79
N MET A 12 15.84 -16.90 6.83
CA MET A 12 15.00 -16.30 7.86
C MET A 12 14.07 -15.24 7.27
N PHE A 13 14.58 -14.37 6.40
CA PHE A 13 13.73 -13.37 5.73
C PHE A 13 12.63 -14.02 4.86
N LEU A 14 12.99 -15.04 4.08
CA LEU A 14 12.04 -15.72 3.20
C LEU A 14 11.01 -16.56 3.96
N ASN A 15 11.37 -17.16 5.10
CA ASN A 15 10.49 -18.07 5.83
C ASN A 15 9.73 -17.40 6.98
N HIS A 16 10.30 -16.35 7.59
CA HIS A 16 9.78 -15.66 8.76
C HIS A 16 9.83 -14.14 8.54
N SER A 17 8.91 -13.66 7.72
CA SER A 17 8.98 -12.33 7.09
C SER A 17 8.55 -11.16 7.98
N ASP A 18 8.35 -11.39 9.28
CA ASP A 18 7.90 -10.36 10.21
C ASP A 18 8.97 -9.29 10.51
N SER A 19 10.22 -9.47 10.04
CA SER A 19 11.30 -8.53 10.29
C SER A 19 12.19 -8.25 9.08
N MET A 20 12.23 -6.96 8.70
CA MET A 20 13.23 -6.41 7.77
C MET A 20 14.67 -6.45 8.32
N GLU A 21 14.86 -6.84 9.58
CA GLU A 21 16.19 -7.05 10.14
C GLU A 21 16.96 -8.14 9.39
N TYR A 22 16.32 -9.27 9.10
CA TYR A 22 16.95 -10.36 8.35
C TYR A 22 17.32 -9.93 6.93
N TYR A 23 16.47 -9.14 6.28
CA TYR A 23 16.77 -8.54 4.98
C TYR A 23 18.02 -7.65 5.04
N ARG A 24 18.11 -6.77 6.05
CA ARG A 24 19.25 -5.87 6.23
C ARG A 24 20.55 -6.62 6.55
N ILE A 25 20.47 -7.68 7.36
CA ILE A 25 21.63 -8.56 7.61
C ILE A 25 22.07 -9.21 6.30
N TYR A 26 21.14 -9.81 5.55
CA TYR A 26 21.42 -10.41 4.25
C TYR A 26 22.07 -9.40 3.29
N LYS A 27 21.49 -8.20 3.13
CA LYS A 27 22.05 -7.11 2.30
C LYS A 27 23.49 -6.76 2.68
N ARG A 28 23.83 -6.73 3.97
CA ARG A 28 25.19 -6.45 4.46
C ARG A 28 26.19 -7.57 4.15
N THR A 29 25.73 -8.80 3.94
CA THR A 29 26.61 -9.93 3.60
C THR A 29 26.98 -9.97 2.12
N VAL A 30 26.30 -9.19 1.26
CA VAL A 30 26.49 -9.21 -0.19
C VAL A 30 27.41 -8.06 -0.61
N GLU A 31 28.39 -8.36 -1.48
CA GLU A 31 29.21 -7.34 -2.12
C GLU A 31 28.33 -6.39 -2.95
N LYS A 32 28.56 -5.07 -2.84
CA LYS A 32 27.75 -4.05 -3.53
C LYS A 32 27.59 -4.30 -5.04
N ALA A 33 28.63 -4.81 -5.70
CA ALA A 33 28.60 -5.14 -7.13
C ALA A 33 27.66 -6.30 -7.50
N LYS A 34 27.38 -7.20 -6.55
CA LYS A 34 26.51 -8.36 -6.73
C LYS A 34 25.08 -8.11 -6.22
N TRP A 35 24.86 -7.01 -5.51
CA TRP A 35 23.58 -6.73 -4.84
C TRP A 35 22.39 -6.68 -5.80
N SER A 36 22.54 -6.10 -6.99
CA SER A 36 21.43 -6.02 -7.96
C SER A 36 20.92 -7.41 -8.39
N ALA A 37 21.82 -8.37 -8.56
CA ALA A 37 21.47 -9.74 -8.92
C ALA A 37 20.78 -10.47 -7.75
N GLU A 38 21.31 -10.31 -6.53
CA GLU A 38 20.75 -10.89 -5.31
C GLU A 38 19.35 -10.32 -4.99
N LEU A 39 19.19 -9.00 -5.11
CA LEU A 39 17.92 -8.31 -4.95
C LEU A 39 16.86 -8.84 -5.93
N SER A 40 17.23 -8.96 -7.21
CA SER A 40 16.35 -9.50 -8.25
C SER A 40 15.95 -10.94 -7.92
N SER A 41 16.90 -11.77 -7.47
CA SER A 41 16.64 -13.15 -7.06
C SER A 41 15.62 -13.25 -5.92
N ILE A 42 15.75 -12.43 -4.87
CA ILE A 42 14.80 -12.45 -3.75
C ILE A 42 13.42 -11.97 -4.18
N ILE A 43 13.34 -10.89 -4.96
CA ILE A 43 12.06 -10.36 -5.47
C ILE A 43 11.34 -11.43 -6.29
N ASP A 44 12.06 -12.13 -7.17
CA ASP A 44 11.49 -13.20 -8.00
C ASP A 44 11.02 -14.38 -7.16
N GLU A 45 11.76 -14.77 -6.11
CA GLU A 45 11.36 -15.83 -5.20
C GLU A 45 10.08 -15.47 -4.44
N LEU A 46 9.98 -14.25 -3.92
CA LEU A 46 8.78 -13.75 -3.26
C LEU A 46 7.58 -13.69 -4.22
N LYS A 47 7.79 -13.20 -5.45
CA LYS A 47 6.75 -13.17 -6.51
C LYS A 47 6.28 -14.58 -6.86
N LYS A 48 7.18 -15.56 -6.97
CA LYS A 48 6.85 -16.97 -7.21
C LYS A 48 6.05 -17.57 -6.05
N ARG A 49 6.50 -17.35 -4.81
CA ARG A 49 5.81 -17.83 -3.60
C ARG A 49 4.39 -17.27 -3.50
N ARG A 50 4.19 -16.00 -3.84
CA ARG A 50 2.86 -15.38 -3.92
C ARG A 50 1.95 -16.10 -4.91
N LYS A 51 2.45 -16.40 -6.12
CA LYS A 51 1.67 -17.09 -7.17
C LYS A 51 1.23 -18.49 -6.74
N THR A 52 2.06 -19.20 -5.98
CA THR A 52 1.77 -20.55 -5.49
C THR A 52 0.91 -20.59 -4.23
N ASN A 53 0.63 -19.44 -3.60
CA ASN A 53 -0.17 -19.40 -2.39
C ASN A 53 -1.66 -19.56 -2.73
N ALA A 54 -2.32 -20.57 -2.14
CA ALA A 54 -3.72 -20.94 -2.38
C ALA A 54 -4.72 -19.80 -2.14
N TRP A 55 -4.35 -18.82 -1.31
CA TRP A 55 -5.19 -17.69 -0.95
C TRP A 55 -5.06 -16.49 -1.89
N HIS A 56 -4.20 -16.57 -2.91
CA HIS A 56 -3.97 -15.52 -3.93
C HIS A 56 -3.95 -14.09 -3.37
N TYR A 57 -3.29 -13.88 -2.23
CA TYR A 57 -3.18 -12.55 -1.63
C TYR A 57 -2.68 -11.55 -2.67
N HIS A 58 -3.51 -10.54 -2.94
CA HIS A 58 -3.24 -9.53 -3.96
C HIS A 58 -2.09 -8.58 -3.60
N PHE A 59 -1.65 -8.56 -2.34
CA PHE A 59 -0.60 -7.67 -1.84
C PHE A 59 0.47 -8.44 -1.05
N SER A 60 1.75 -8.11 -1.26
CA SER A 60 2.85 -8.65 -0.48
C SER A 60 3.49 -7.53 0.37
N TYR A 61 3.35 -7.65 1.69
CA TYR A 61 3.99 -6.74 2.63
C TYR A 61 5.52 -6.81 2.56
N ASP A 62 6.08 -8.00 2.30
CA ASP A 62 7.53 -8.21 2.18
C ASP A 62 8.08 -7.49 0.96
N LEU A 63 7.44 -7.63 -0.22
CA LEU A 63 7.82 -6.91 -1.42
C LEU A 63 7.71 -5.39 -1.21
N ALA A 64 6.61 -4.93 -0.61
CA ALA A 64 6.44 -3.50 -0.34
C ALA A 64 7.53 -2.95 0.60
N ASN A 65 7.92 -3.69 1.64
CA ASN A 65 9.00 -3.29 2.54
C ASN A 65 10.37 -3.28 1.83
N ILE A 66 10.65 -4.25 0.96
CA ILE A 66 11.84 -4.25 0.10
C ILE A 66 11.85 -3.01 -0.78
N TYR A 67 10.75 -2.72 -1.47
CA TYR A 67 10.69 -1.59 -2.37
C TYR A 67 10.87 -0.25 -1.66
N ILE A 68 10.44 -0.14 -0.40
CA ILE A 68 10.75 1.04 0.42
C ILE A 68 12.23 1.10 0.77
N GLU A 69 12.82 -0.01 1.24
CA GLU A 69 14.24 -0.06 1.67
C GLU A 69 15.21 0.17 0.50
N GLU A 70 14.84 -0.23 -0.71
CA GLU A 70 15.62 -0.03 -1.94
C GLU A 70 15.15 1.18 -2.77
N GLU A 71 14.25 2.01 -2.23
CA GLU A 71 13.69 3.21 -2.89
C GLU A 71 13.10 2.94 -4.30
N MET A 72 12.57 1.74 -4.51
CA MET A 72 11.93 1.30 -5.76
C MET A 72 10.48 1.78 -5.85
N TRP A 73 10.27 3.09 -5.89
CA TRP A 73 8.94 3.70 -5.78
C TRP A 73 7.97 3.27 -6.88
N GLY A 74 8.45 3.03 -8.10
CA GLY A 74 7.62 2.55 -9.21
C GLY A 74 7.04 1.16 -8.96
N GLU A 75 7.84 0.23 -8.45
CA GLU A 75 7.37 -1.12 -8.10
C GLU A 75 6.43 -1.09 -6.90
N LEU A 76 6.73 -0.24 -5.90
CA LEU A 76 5.83 -0.02 -4.76
C LEU A 76 4.47 0.52 -5.23
N PHE A 77 4.46 1.47 -6.15
CA PHE A 77 3.24 2.02 -6.71
C PHE A 77 2.40 0.95 -7.41
N ILE A 78 3.02 0.08 -8.22
CA ILE A 78 2.32 -1.02 -8.91
C ILE A 78 1.68 -1.98 -7.89
N GLU A 79 2.43 -2.41 -6.87
CA GLU A 79 1.88 -3.30 -5.83
C GLU A 79 0.69 -2.67 -5.08
N VAL A 80 0.79 -1.38 -4.73
CA VAL A 80 -0.29 -0.67 -4.03
C VAL A 80 -1.52 -0.51 -4.93
N LYS A 81 -1.31 -0.18 -6.21
CA LYS A 81 -2.39 -0.06 -7.20
C LYS A 81 -3.11 -1.40 -7.40
N ASP A 82 -2.36 -2.47 -7.59
CA ASP A 82 -2.91 -3.79 -7.89
C ASP A 82 -3.65 -4.43 -6.69
N ALA A 83 -3.29 -4.04 -5.46
CA ALA A 83 -4.02 -4.45 -4.27
C ALA A 83 -5.48 -3.98 -4.26
N ASN A 84 -5.76 -2.81 -4.85
CA ASN A 84 -7.08 -2.16 -4.87
C ASN A 84 -7.80 -2.24 -3.51
N ASP A 85 -7.05 -1.87 -2.47
CA ASP A 85 -7.46 -1.88 -1.08
C ASP A 85 -7.10 -0.53 -0.44
N ILE A 86 -8.09 0.08 0.21
CA ILE A 86 -7.93 1.42 0.77
C ILE A 86 -6.99 1.45 1.99
N SER A 87 -6.93 0.36 2.76
CA SER A 87 -6.02 0.24 3.90
C SER A 87 -4.56 0.13 3.43
N VAL A 88 -4.33 -0.59 2.33
CA VAL A 88 -3.01 -0.65 1.66
C VAL A 88 -2.64 0.72 1.10
N THR A 89 -3.55 1.34 0.34
CA THR A 89 -3.33 2.67 -0.23
C THR A 89 -2.97 3.70 0.84
N SER A 90 -3.76 3.74 1.93
CA SER A 90 -3.55 4.60 3.09
C SER A 90 -2.18 4.39 3.74
N ARG A 91 -1.79 3.13 3.95
CA ARG A 91 -0.53 2.78 4.60
C ARG A 91 0.71 3.24 3.82
N TYR A 92 0.65 3.15 2.49
CA TYR A 92 1.82 3.36 1.63
C TYR A 92 1.85 4.73 0.92
N ALA A 93 0.74 5.49 0.91
CA ALA A 93 0.65 6.80 0.26
C ALA A 93 1.77 7.77 0.67
N LYS A 94 2.18 7.76 1.94
CA LYS A 94 3.26 8.65 2.45
C LYS A 94 4.61 8.46 1.75
N TYR A 95 4.89 7.27 1.21
CA TYR A 95 6.13 6.98 0.49
C TYR A 95 6.03 7.37 -0.99
N LEU A 96 4.81 7.44 -1.52
CA LEU A 96 4.53 7.62 -2.95
C LEU A 96 4.11 9.05 -3.30
N GLN A 97 3.75 9.87 -2.31
CA GLN A 97 3.17 11.20 -2.53
C GLN A 97 4.05 12.13 -3.36
N ASP A 98 5.37 12.07 -3.24
CA ASP A 98 6.27 13.02 -3.92
C ASP A 98 6.39 12.77 -5.42
N GLY A 99 6.28 11.51 -5.86
CA GLY A 99 6.40 11.11 -7.26
C GLY A 99 5.09 10.72 -7.95
N PHE A 100 4.06 10.36 -7.18
CA PHE A 100 2.84 9.72 -7.70
C PHE A 100 1.54 10.35 -7.18
N SER A 101 1.57 11.58 -6.63
CA SER A 101 0.38 12.24 -6.07
C SER A 101 -0.85 12.19 -6.98
N SER A 102 -0.72 12.47 -8.26
CA SER A 102 -1.84 12.46 -9.21
C SER A 102 -2.43 11.06 -9.37
N GLN A 103 -1.59 10.05 -9.57
CA GLN A 103 -2.05 8.67 -9.72
C GLN A 103 -2.59 8.09 -8.40
N LEU A 104 -2.04 8.51 -7.25
CA LEU A 104 -2.56 8.13 -5.94
C LEU A 104 -3.97 8.66 -5.71
N ILE A 105 -4.30 9.85 -6.21
CA ILE A 105 -5.66 10.40 -6.13
C ILE A 105 -6.67 9.45 -6.80
N ASP A 106 -6.33 8.92 -7.97
CA ASP A 106 -7.19 7.97 -8.70
C ASP A 106 -7.34 6.65 -7.92
N ILE A 107 -6.24 6.11 -7.39
CA ILE A 107 -6.28 4.88 -6.57
C ILE A 107 -7.10 5.09 -5.29
N TYR A 108 -6.91 6.22 -4.60
CA TYR A 108 -7.72 6.58 -3.44
C TYR A 108 -9.19 6.66 -3.81
N ARG A 109 -9.53 7.28 -4.94
CA ARG A 109 -10.91 7.38 -5.41
C ARG A 109 -11.53 6.01 -5.59
N ASP A 110 -10.90 5.15 -6.38
CA ASP A 110 -11.44 3.82 -6.70
C ASP A 110 -11.58 2.94 -5.45
N SER A 111 -10.57 2.95 -4.58
CA SER A 111 -10.56 2.16 -3.35
C SER A 111 -11.56 2.69 -2.30
N ILE A 112 -11.74 4.01 -2.17
CA ILE A 112 -12.78 4.61 -1.32
C ILE A 112 -14.17 4.26 -1.85
N VAL A 113 -14.42 4.39 -3.16
CA VAL A 113 -15.72 4.05 -3.76
C VAL A 113 -16.08 2.59 -3.47
N LYS A 114 -15.13 1.67 -3.68
CA LYS A 114 -15.29 0.25 -3.35
C LYS A 114 -15.56 0.03 -1.86
N TYR A 115 -14.80 0.69 -0.98
CA TYR A 115 -14.96 0.56 0.47
C TYR A 115 -16.33 1.07 0.96
N ALA A 116 -16.78 2.21 0.42
CA ALA A 116 -18.03 2.88 0.78
C ALA A 116 -19.30 2.14 0.32
N GLN A 117 -19.18 1.11 -0.53
CA GLN A 117 -20.31 0.22 -0.86
C GLN A 117 -20.86 -0.47 0.40
N ARG A 118 -19.97 -0.79 1.34
CA ARG A 118 -20.31 -1.38 2.64
C ARG A 118 -21.09 -0.38 3.50
N THR A 119 -21.87 -0.91 4.44
CA THR A 119 -22.68 -0.11 5.36
C THR A 119 -22.20 -0.29 6.80
N GLY A 120 -22.27 0.79 7.58
CA GLY A 120 -21.92 0.77 9.00
C GLY A 120 -21.32 2.10 9.43
N ARG A 121 -21.57 2.53 10.66
CA ARG A 121 -21.07 3.81 11.16
C ARG A 121 -19.53 3.84 11.15
N ASN A 122 -18.90 2.72 11.49
CA ASN A 122 -17.45 2.53 11.37
C ASN A 122 -16.95 2.68 9.92
N ILE A 123 -17.65 2.09 8.94
CA ILE A 123 -17.29 2.23 7.52
C ILE A 123 -17.31 3.70 7.09
N TYR A 124 -18.29 4.47 7.55
CA TYR A 124 -18.42 5.88 7.19
C TYR A 124 -17.36 6.76 7.86
N GLU A 125 -17.01 6.48 9.12
CA GLU A 125 -15.89 7.16 9.81
C GLU A 125 -14.55 6.85 9.14
N ASP A 126 -14.31 5.60 8.76
CA ASP A 126 -13.13 5.20 7.97
C ASP A 126 -13.11 5.91 6.61
N THR A 127 -14.25 5.94 5.91
CA THR A 127 -14.39 6.68 4.64
C THR A 127 -14.02 8.16 4.80
N LYS A 128 -14.49 8.79 5.89
CA LYS A 128 -14.12 10.15 6.25
C LYS A 128 -12.61 10.31 6.49
N LYS A 129 -11.99 9.36 7.21
CA LYS A 129 -10.53 9.34 7.42
C LYS A 129 -9.81 9.28 6.07
N TYR A 130 -10.20 8.38 5.19
CA TYR A 130 -9.55 8.22 3.88
C TYR A 130 -9.73 9.43 2.96
N LEU A 131 -10.91 10.07 2.96
CA LEU A 131 -11.12 11.34 2.25
C LEU A 131 -10.17 12.43 2.75
N LYS A 132 -9.97 12.52 4.08
CA LYS A 132 -9.01 13.48 4.66
C LYS A 132 -7.57 13.16 4.27
N GLU A 133 -7.19 11.89 4.18
CA GLU A 133 -5.85 11.51 3.71
C GLU A 133 -5.65 11.87 2.24
N MET A 134 -6.61 11.51 1.38
CA MET A 134 -6.65 11.91 -0.03
C MET A 134 -6.53 13.42 -0.19
N SER A 135 -7.19 14.22 0.66
CA SER A 135 -7.12 15.69 0.60
C SER A 135 -5.73 16.28 0.90
N LYS A 136 -4.84 15.52 1.55
CA LYS A 136 -3.47 15.97 1.87
C LYS A 136 -2.51 15.78 0.71
N LEU A 137 -2.87 14.97 -0.29
CA LEU A 137 -2.07 14.82 -1.51
C LEU A 137 -2.04 16.13 -2.30
N LYS A 138 -0.99 16.34 -3.10
CA LYS A 138 -0.90 17.49 -3.99
C LYS A 138 -2.11 17.47 -4.96
N ASN A 139 -2.90 18.54 -4.97
CA ASN A 139 -4.18 18.66 -5.69
C ASN A 139 -5.31 17.75 -5.20
N GLY A 140 -5.11 17.03 -4.09
CA GLY A 140 -6.07 16.05 -3.57
C GLY A 140 -7.31 16.65 -2.94
N LEU A 141 -7.25 17.90 -2.43
CA LEU A 141 -8.39 18.55 -1.78
C LEU A 141 -9.60 18.68 -2.72
N PHE A 142 -9.38 19.07 -3.97
CA PHE A 142 -10.46 19.20 -4.96
C PHE A 142 -11.10 17.85 -5.25
N ALA A 143 -10.28 16.82 -5.50
CA ALA A 143 -10.74 15.47 -5.78
C ALA A 143 -11.48 14.85 -4.58
N ALA A 144 -11.01 15.08 -3.35
CA ALA A 144 -11.68 14.61 -2.13
C ALA A 144 -13.04 15.32 -1.92
N LYS A 145 -13.14 16.63 -2.21
CA LYS A 145 -14.42 17.36 -2.19
C LYS A 145 -15.41 16.79 -3.20
N ALA A 146 -14.97 16.58 -4.45
CA ALA A 146 -15.81 16.01 -5.49
C ALA A 146 -16.30 14.61 -5.13
N LEU A 147 -15.40 13.72 -4.68
CA LEU A 147 -15.74 12.38 -4.27
C LEU A 147 -16.71 12.35 -3.08
N LYS A 148 -16.53 13.24 -2.10
CA LYS A 148 -17.47 13.37 -0.97
C LYS A 148 -18.89 13.67 -1.46
N GLU A 149 -19.07 14.63 -2.39
CA GLU A 149 -20.39 14.95 -2.94
C GLU A 149 -20.98 13.78 -3.76
N GLU A 150 -20.14 13.10 -4.56
CA GLU A 150 -20.54 11.90 -5.30
C GLU A 150 -21.07 10.79 -4.37
N LEU A 151 -20.38 10.52 -3.26
CA LEU A 151 -20.80 9.54 -2.26
C LEU A 151 -22.12 9.93 -1.60
N LEU A 152 -22.29 11.20 -1.21
CA LEU A 152 -23.53 11.70 -0.60
C LEU A 152 -24.72 11.60 -1.55
N ASN A 153 -24.51 11.88 -2.85
CA ASN A 153 -25.54 11.76 -3.87
C ASN A 153 -25.90 10.31 -4.17
N THR A 154 -24.90 9.44 -4.32
CA THR A 154 -25.08 8.01 -4.59
C THR A 154 -25.81 7.32 -3.44
N TYR A 155 -25.47 7.67 -2.20
CA TYR A 155 -25.99 7.04 -1.00
C TYR A 155 -26.94 7.95 -0.18
N LYS A 156 -27.80 8.72 -0.87
CA LYS A 156 -28.76 9.65 -0.25
C LYS A 156 -29.64 9.08 0.86
N ASN A 157 -29.91 7.78 0.82
CA ASN A 157 -30.75 7.06 1.78
C ASN A 157 -29.96 6.55 3.02
N ARG A 158 -28.69 6.92 3.17
CA ARG A 158 -27.84 6.52 4.31
C ARG A 158 -27.65 7.72 5.26
N PRO A 159 -28.58 7.99 6.21
CA PRO A 159 -28.54 9.20 7.04
C PRO A 159 -27.24 9.32 7.86
N ALA A 160 -26.73 8.21 8.40
CA ALA A 160 -25.47 8.21 9.13
C ALA A 160 -24.25 8.58 8.25
N MET A 161 -24.24 8.19 6.97
CA MET A 161 -23.17 8.63 6.05
C MET A 161 -23.24 10.14 5.84
N LYS A 162 -24.45 10.68 5.64
CA LYS A 162 -24.67 12.14 5.49
C LYS A 162 -24.21 12.91 6.72
N GLU A 163 -24.59 12.45 7.91
CA GLU A 163 -24.18 13.02 9.19
C GLU A 163 -22.65 13.13 9.30
N ILE A 164 -21.93 12.06 8.91
CA ILE A 164 -20.47 11.95 9.07
C ILE A 164 -19.70 12.69 7.98
N LEU A 165 -20.13 12.59 6.71
CA LEU A 165 -19.38 13.11 5.56
C LEU A 165 -19.72 14.56 5.21
N ALA A 166 -20.97 15.01 5.39
CA ALA A 166 -21.39 16.37 5.00
C ALA A 166 -20.61 17.52 5.70
N PRO A 167 -20.08 17.36 6.92
CA PRO A 167 -19.22 18.37 7.56
C PRO A 167 -17.83 18.52 6.93
N LEU A 168 -17.39 17.60 6.06
CA LEU A 168 -16.03 17.62 5.52
C LEU A 168 -15.78 18.74 4.51
N PHE A 169 -14.62 19.36 4.65
CA PHE A 169 -14.05 20.36 3.74
C PHE A 169 -14.91 21.60 3.51
N ARG A 170 -15.75 21.94 4.49
CA ARG A 170 -16.46 23.22 4.55
C ARG A 170 -15.50 24.38 4.71
#